data_AF-A0A1S1UAR7-F1
#
_entry.id   AF-A0A1S1UAR7-F1
#
_cell.length_a   1.000
_cell.length_b   1.000
_cell.length_c   1.000
_cell.angle_alpha   90.00
_cell.angle_beta   90.00
_cell.angle_gamma   90.00
#
_symmetry.space_group_name_H-M   'P 1'
#
loop_
_entity.id
_entity.type
_entity.pdbx_description
1 polymer ?
#
loop_
_entity_poly.entity_id
_entity_poly.type
_entity_poly.pdbx_seq_one_letter_code
_entity_poly.pdbx_strand_id
1 'polypeptide(L)'
;MSPAPGSRDAARPTIFKVIFPGLVAAVTALLFFGYWSLHREPVNATPSRLQVDAQEKSAAKDAVELCWGRAKALPSGSVEAQIARDACQQMQAQYEQTYRLAP
;
A
#
# COMPACT_ATOMS: atom_id res chain seq x y z
N MET A 1 -69.19 5.22 -40.29
CA MET A 1 -68.09 6.18 -40.54
C MET A 1 -67.46 6.56 -39.20
N SER A 2 -66.12 6.61 -39.18
CA SER A 2 -65.12 6.66 -38.08
C SER A 2 -65.29 7.79 -37.02
N PRO A 3 -64.45 7.89 -35.95
CA PRO A 3 -63.38 7.00 -35.46
C PRO A 3 -63.39 6.70 -33.93
N ALA A 4 -62.66 5.67 -33.50
CA ALA A 4 -61.97 5.63 -32.20
C ALA A 4 -60.58 6.26 -32.39
N PRO A 5 -59.98 6.98 -31.41
CA PRO A 5 -59.25 6.29 -30.34
C PRO A 5 -59.07 7.08 -29.02
N GLY A 6 -59.38 6.44 -27.89
CA GLY A 6 -58.96 6.88 -26.55
C GLY A 6 -57.70 6.13 -26.09
N SER A 7 -56.55 6.43 -26.70
CA SER A 7 -55.25 5.84 -26.38
C SER A 7 -54.63 6.51 -25.13
N ARG A 8 -54.97 6.08 -23.90
CA ARG A 8 -54.25 6.57 -22.70
C ARG A 8 -53.94 5.59 -21.56
N ASP A 9 -54.32 4.31 -21.60
CA ASP A 9 -54.15 3.45 -20.41
C ASP A 9 -53.11 2.32 -20.49
N ALA A 10 -52.46 2.08 -21.64
CA ALA A 10 -51.56 0.93 -21.79
C ALA A 10 -50.09 1.18 -21.38
N ALA A 11 -49.66 2.42 -21.13
CA ALA A 11 -48.24 2.75 -20.92
C ALA A 11 -47.78 2.77 -19.44
N ARG A 12 -48.73 2.83 -18.48
CA ARG A 12 -48.40 2.99 -17.05
C ARG A 12 -47.71 1.79 -16.38
N PRO A 13 -48.10 0.52 -16.60
CA PRO A 13 -47.47 -0.59 -15.87
C PRO A 13 -46.06 -0.95 -16.39
N THR A 14 -45.74 -0.59 -17.64
CA THR A 14 -44.46 -0.93 -18.30
C THR A 14 -43.34 -0.01 -17.86
N ILE A 15 -43.62 1.28 -17.68
CA ILE A 15 -42.66 2.28 -17.20
C ILE A 15 -42.19 1.94 -15.78
N PHE A 16 -43.12 1.54 -14.91
CA PHE A 16 -42.79 1.13 -13.54
C PHE A 16 -41.91 -0.12 -13.51
N LYS A 17 -42.14 -1.11 -14.39
CA LYS A 17 -41.33 -2.34 -14.47
C LYS A 17 -39.88 -2.10 -14.93
N VAL A 18 -39.59 -1.02 -15.65
CA VAL A 18 -38.25 -0.73 -16.16
C VAL A 18 -37.54 0.31 -15.29
N ILE A 19 -38.25 1.34 -14.84
CA ILE A 19 -37.65 2.42 -14.05
C ILE A 19 -37.32 1.96 -12.63
N PHE A 20 -38.18 1.18 -11.97
CA PHE A 20 -37.90 0.71 -10.60
C PHE A 20 -36.63 -0.14 -10.48
N PRO A 21 -36.41 -1.19 -11.29
CA PRO A 21 -35.18 -1.97 -11.17
C PRO A 21 -33.94 -1.17 -11.56
N GLY A 22 -34.04 -0.25 -12.53
CA GLY A 22 -32.96 0.67 -12.87
C GLY A 22 -32.58 1.61 -11.72
N LEU A 23 -33.59 2.16 -11.03
CA LEU A 23 -33.40 3.01 -9.87
C LEU A 23 -32.78 2.24 -8.70
N VAL A 24 -33.26 1.01 -8.44
CA VAL A 24 -32.70 0.13 -7.40
C VAL A 24 -31.25 -0.19 -7.71
N ALA A 25 -30.92 -0.59 -8.95
CA ALA A 25 -29.54 -0.88 -9.35
C ALA A 25 -28.62 0.34 -9.19
N ALA A 26 -29.09 1.54 -9.54
CA ALA A 26 -28.33 2.77 -9.36
C ALA A 26 -28.08 3.07 -7.88
N VAL A 27 -29.09 2.95 -7.02
CA VAL A 27 -28.95 3.15 -5.57
C VAL A 27 -28.03 2.10 -4.96
N THR A 28 -28.16 0.83 -5.33
CA THR A 28 -27.28 -0.24 -4.84
C THR A 28 -25.84 0.00 -5.26
N ALA A 29 -25.59 0.39 -6.51
CA ALA A 29 -24.25 0.75 -6.97
C ALA A 29 -23.68 1.93 -6.17
N LEU A 30 -24.48 2.97 -5.94
CA LEU A 30 -24.05 4.16 -5.21
C LEU A 30 -23.73 3.84 -3.74
N LEU A 31 -24.53 2.99 -3.10
CA LEU A 31 -24.26 2.47 -1.75
C LEU A 31 -23.00 1.60 -1.73
N PHE A 32 -22.80 0.74 -2.73
CA PHE A 32 -21.63 -0.14 -2.82
C PHE A 32 -20.34 0.67 -3.03
N PHE A 33 -20.37 1.66 -3.93
CA PHE A 33 -19.24 2.58 -4.15
C PHE A 33 -18.98 3.47 -2.94
N GLY A 34 -20.02 3.99 -2.29
CA GLY A 34 -19.87 4.79 -1.07
C GLY A 34 -19.29 3.96 0.09
N TYR A 35 -19.82 2.77 0.31
CA TYR A 35 -19.32 1.82 1.31
C TYR A 35 -17.87 1.43 1.02
N TRP A 36 -17.57 1.04 -0.22
CA TRP A 36 -16.23 0.71 -0.67
C TRP A 36 -15.28 1.89 -0.50
N SER A 37 -15.69 3.12 -0.85
CA SER A 37 -14.85 4.31 -0.68
C SER A 37 -14.58 4.65 0.78
N LEU A 38 -15.55 4.40 1.68
CA LEU A 38 -15.39 4.65 3.11
C LEU A 38 -14.54 3.57 3.80
N HIS A 39 -14.58 2.33 3.30
CA HIS A 39 -13.83 1.19 3.83
C HIS A 39 -12.56 0.89 3.05
N ARG A 40 -12.24 1.69 2.02
CA ARG A 40 -10.95 1.64 1.36
C ARG A 40 -9.96 2.17 2.39
N GLU A 41 -9.28 1.24 3.07
CA GLU A 41 -8.14 1.58 3.91
C GLU A 41 -7.25 2.54 3.12
N PRO A 42 -6.77 3.64 3.74
CA PRO A 42 -5.89 4.54 3.03
C PRO A 42 -4.72 3.69 2.53
N VAL A 43 -4.51 3.69 1.21
CA VAL A 43 -3.35 3.05 0.56
C VAL A 43 -2.03 3.64 1.10
N ASN A 44 -2.13 4.75 1.85
CA ASN A 44 -1.10 5.35 2.68
C ASN A 44 -1.44 5.23 4.17
N ALA A 45 -1.77 4.04 4.67
CA ALA A 45 -1.65 3.78 6.09
C ALA A 45 -0.16 3.97 6.42
N THR A 46 0.16 5.11 7.02
CA THR A 46 1.51 5.40 7.49
C THR A 46 1.95 4.15 8.25
N PRO A 47 3.01 3.45 7.79
CA PRO A 47 3.45 2.23 8.46
C PRO A 47 3.56 2.55 9.95
N SER A 48 3.04 1.65 10.78
CA SER A 48 3.11 1.85 12.22
C SER A 48 4.56 2.15 12.58
N ARG A 49 4.81 3.08 13.52
CA ARG A 49 6.20 3.46 13.85
C ARG A 49 7.08 2.24 14.12
N LEU A 50 6.52 1.21 14.74
CA LEU A 50 7.12 -0.12 14.93
C LEU A 50 7.53 -0.82 13.63
N GLN A 51 6.72 -0.76 12.56
CA GLN A 51 7.09 -1.32 11.25
C GLN A 51 8.18 -0.50 10.58
N VAL A 52 8.16 0.83 10.68
CA VAL A 52 9.22 1.69 10.14
C VAL A 52 10.53 1.42 10.86
N ASP A 53 10.52 1.42 12.20
CA ASP A 53 11.70 1.17 13.02
C ASP A 53 12.27 -0.24 12.77
N ALA A 54 11.41 -1.25 12.63
CA ALA A 54 11.84 -2.61 12.28
C ALA A 54 12.44 -2.67 10.87
N GLN A 55 11.86 -1.96 9.90
CA GLN A 55 12.34 -1.91 8.53
C GLN A 55 13.68 -1.17 8.44
N GLU A 56 13.80 -0.01 9.09
CA GLU A 56 15.05 0.75 9.17
C GLU A 56 16.16 -0.05 9.85
N LYS A 57 15.85 -0.74 10.96
CA LYS A 57 16.80 -1.64 11.62
C LYS A 57 17.25 -2.78 10.70
N SER A 58 16.32 -3.40 9.97
CA SER A 58 16.67 -4.48 9.03
C SER A 58 17.54 -3.97 7.87
N ALA A 59 17.23 -2.79 7.34
CA ALA A 59 17.99 -2.18 6.25
C ALA A 59 19.39 -1.74 6.71
N ALA A 60 19.52 -1.18 7.91
CA ALA A 60 20.80 -0.81 8.49
C ALA A 60 21.69 -2.04 8.72
N LYS A 61 21.10 -3.16 9.17
CA LYS A 61 21.82 -4.43 9.31
C LYS A 61 22.30 -4.97 7.97
N ASP A 62 21.44 -4.95 6.95
CA ASP A 62 21.78 -5.40 5.59
C ASP A 62 22.93 -4.56 5.00
N ALA A 63 22.93 -3.24 5.22
CA ALA A 63 24.02 -2.36 4.79
C ALA A 63 25.37 -2.72 5.44
N VAL A 64 25.38 -3.08 6.73
CA VAL A 64 26.59 -3.55 7.43
C VAL A 64 27.07 -4.90 6.86
N GLU A 65 26.15 -5.83 6.63
CA GLU A 65 26.47 -7.15 6.05
C GLU A 65 27.03 -7.00 4.62
N LEU A 66 26.43 -6.13 3.81
CA LEU A 66 26.90 -5.79 2.47
C LEU A 66 28.31 -5.17 2.52
N CYS A 67 28.55 -4.23 3.44
CA CYS A 67 29.85 -3.61 3.65
C CYS A 67 30.92 -4.69 3.91
N TRP A 68 30.67 -5.60 4.86
CA TRP A 68 31.58 -6.69 5.17
C TRP A 68 31.78 -7.65 4.00
N GLY A 69 30.73 -7.94 3.23
CA GLY A 69 30.82 -8.75 2.02
C GLY A 69 31.76 -8.13 0.99
N ARG A 70 31.67 -6.81 0.77
CA ARG A 70 32.55 -6.07 -0.14
C ARG A 70 33.96 -5.94 0.40
N ALA A 71 34.13 -5.66 1.69
CA ALA A 71 35.44 -5.55 2.33
C ALA A 71 36.21 -6.88 2.35
N LYS A 72 35.51 -8.02 2.43
CA LYS A 72 36.11 -9.36 2.31
C LYS A 72 36.52 -9.72 0.89
N ALA A 73 35.90 -9.11 -0.12
CA ALA A 73 36.26 -9.30 -1.53
C ALA A 73 37.52 -8.51 -1.93
N LEU A 74 37.99 -7.59 -1.09
CA LEU A 74 39.22 -6.84 -1.33
C LEU A 74 40.47 -7.69 -1.05
N PRO A 75 41.61 -7.40 -1.73
CA PRO A 75 42.85 -8.12 -1.51
C PRO A 75 43.33 -7.99 -0.07
N SER A 76 43.58 -9.12 0.60
CA SER A 76 44.12 -9.13 1.96
C SER A 76 45.51 -8.48 2.00
N GLY A 77 45.70 -7.51 2.89
CA GLY A 77 46.96 -6.78 3.04
C GLY A 77 47.04 -5.46 2.24
N SER A 78 46.01 -5.13 1.47
CA SER A 78 45.88 -3.79 0.87
C SER A 78 45.43 -2.76 1.91
N VAL A 79 45.87 -1.51 1.74
CA VAL A 79 45.46 -0.38 2.59
C VAL A 79 43.95 -0.14 2.43
N GLU A 80 43.43 -0.32 1.21
CA GLU A 80 42.01 -0.22 0.91
C GLU A 80 41.19 -1.27 1.67
N ALA A 81 41.69 -2.51 1.82
CA ALA A 81 41.01 -3.53 2.60
C ALA A 81 41.00 -3.22 4.11
N GLN A 82 42.04 -2.57 4.64
CA GLN A 82 42.05 -2.11 6.04
C GLN A 82 41.04 -0.99 6.25
N ILE A 83 41.07 0.05 5.40
CA ILE A 83 40.12 1.17 5.46
C ILE A 83 38.67 0.69 5.34
N ALA A 84 38.39 -0.22 4.40
CA ALA A 84 37.06 -0.78 4.23
C ALA A 84 36.60 -1.57 5.46
N ARG A 85 37.47 -2.37 6.08
CA ARG A 85 37.14 -3.11 7.30
C ARG A 85 36.88 -2.19 8.48
N ASP A 86 37.71 -1.16 8.66
CA ASP A 86 37.55 -0.17 9.72
C ASP A 86 36.24 0.60 9.56
N ALA A 87 35.90 0.99 8.33
CA ALA A 87 34.62 1.63 8.01
C ALA A 87 33.42 0.71 8.31
N CYS A 88 33.47 -0.56 7.91
CA CYS A 88 32.40 -1.53 8.22
C CYS A 88 32.28 -1.78 9.73
N GLN A 89 33.40 -1.80 10.45
CA GLN A 89 33.40 -1.96 11.90
C GLN A 89 32.79 -0.73 12.60
N GLN A 90 33.06 0.47 12.11
CA GLN A 90 32.43 1.69 12.63
C GLN A 90 30.91 1.71 12.35
N MET A 91 30.48 1.31 11.15
CA MET A 91 29.05 1.18 10.82
C MET A 91 28.35 0.16 11.71
N GLN A 92 28.99 -0.98 11.98
CA GLN A 92 28.47 -1.98 12.90
C GLN A 92 28.33 -1.44 14.33
N ALA A 93 29.33 -0.70 14.82
CA ALA A 93 29.27 -0.09 16.14
C ALA A 93 28.12 0.93 16.24
N GLN A 94 27.91 1.75 15.21
CA GLN A 94 26.77 2.67 15.16
C GLN A 94 25.43 1.94 15.14
N TYR A 95 25.30 0.88 14.34
CA TYR A 95 24.09 0.06 14.32
C TYR A 95 23.78 -0.52 15.72
N GLU A 96 24.78 -1.05 16.42
CA GLU A 96 24.58 -1.57 17.77
C GLU A 96 24.22 -0.46 18.76
N GLN A 97 24.87 0.70 18.70
CA GLN A 97 24.52 1.83 19.57
C GLN A 97 23.09 2.33 19.34
N THR A 98 22.65 2.44 18.08
CA THR A 98 21.33 2.97 17.73
C THR A 98 20.21 1.97 18.02
N TYR A 99 20.39 0.68 17.72
CA TYR A 99 19.30 -0.29 17.71
C TYR A 99 19.38 -1.40 18.77
N ARG A 100 20.47 -1.48 19.55
CA ARG A 100 20.60 -2.39 20.71
C ARG A 100 20.19 -1.71 22.02
N LEU A 101 20.21 -0.38 22.06
CA LEU A 101 19.83 0.44 23.21
C LEU A 101 18.43 1.06 23.09
N ALA A 102 17.80 1.00 21.92
CA ALA A 102 16.39 1.36 21.75
C ALA A 102 15.52 0.18 22.21
N PRO A 103 14.73 0.33 23.30
CA PRO A 103 13.86 -0.72 23.84
C PRO A 103 12.68 -1.05 22.92
#